data_AF-A0A0W1A0M4-F1
#
_entry.id   AF-A0A0W1A0M4-F1
#
_cell.length_a   1.000
_cell.length_b   1.000
_cell.length_c   1.000
_cell.angle_alpha   90.00
_cell.angle_beta   90.00
_cell.angle_gamma   90.00
#
_symmetry.space_group_name_H-M   'P 1'
#
loop_
_entity.id
_entity.type
_entity.pdbx_description
1 polymer ?
#
loop_
_entity_poly.entity_id
_entity_poly.type
_entity_poly.pdbx_seq_one_letter_code
_entity_poly.pdbx_strand_id
1 'polypeptide(L)' 'MQNTEFKQQILFISDLEQILGRDRLTIRRWWLIGKFPRPVKLNGTTLAWHIESIEQWIHNNIKQEEVETVI' A
#
# COMPACT_ATOMS: atom_id res chain seq x y z
N MET A 1 26.29 -18.83 -3.45
CA MET A 1 24.89 -19.01 -3.92
C MET A 1 24.10 -17.86 -3.31
N GLN A 2 23.45 -17.03 -4.12
CA GLN A 2 22.63 -15.93 -3.58
C GLN A 2 21.35 -16.55 -3.00
N ASN A 3 21.15 -16.43 -1.69
CA ASN A 3 19.89 -16.79 -1.05
C ASN A 3 18.85 -15.74 -1.44
N THR A 4 18.07 -16.01 -2.48
CA THR A 4 16.89 -15.20 -2.76
C THR A 4 15.81 -15.60 -1.76
N GLU A 5 15.66 -14.82 -0.69
CA GLU A 5 14.51 -14.95 0.20
C GLU A 5 13.23 -14.67 -0.59
N PHE A 6 12.35 -15.68 -0.68
CA PHE A 6 11.02 -15.48 -1.22
C PHE A 6 10.21 -14.63 -0.25
N LYS A 7 10.05 -13.35 -0.58
CA LYS A 7 9.20 -12.41 0.15
C LYS A 7 7.81 -12.38 -0.49
N GLN A 8 6.77 -12.28 0.34
CA GLN A 8 5.42 -11.98 -0.12
C GLN A 8 5.48 -10.75 -1.04
N GLN A 9 4.81 -10.81 -2.20
CA GLN A 9 4.82 -9.73 -3.22
C GLN A 9 3.45 -9.05 -3.36
N ILE A 10 2.45 -9.57 -2.65
CA ILE A 10 1.04 -9.23 -2.80
C ILE A 10 0.45 -8.91 -1.43
N LEU A 11 -0.29 -7.82 -1.34
CA LEU A 11 -0.98 -7.36 -0.14
C LEU A 11 -2.49 -7.49 -0.32
N PHE A 12 -3.16 -8.00 0.70
CA PHE A 12 -4.61 -7.98 0.79
C PHE A 12 -5.08 -6.74 1.56
N ILE A 13 -6.39 -6.49 1.53
CA ILE A 13 -6.97 -5.33 2.23
C ILE A 13 -6.63 -5.34 3.73
N SER A 14 -6.52 -6.51 4.36
CA SER A 14 -6.12 -6.67 5.76
C SER A 14 -4.69 -6.20 6.01
N ASP A 15 -3.78 -6.49 5.08
CA ASP A 15 -2.38 -6.05 5.18
C ASP A 15 -2.32 -4.53 5.06
N LEU A 16 -3.12 -3.96 4.15
CA LEU A 16 -3.23 -2.50 3.99
C LEU A 16 -3.85 -1.81 5.22
N GLU A 17 -4.83 -2.44 5.87
CA GLU A 17 -5.38 -1.96 7.14
C GLU A 17 -4.29 -1.85 8.20
N GLN A 18 -3.43 -2.87 8.31
CA GLN A 18 -2.31 -2.89 9.25
C GLN A 18 -1.21 -1.89 8.89
N ILE A 19 -0.80 -1.83 7.62
CA ILE A 19 0.29 -0.97 7.15
C ILE A 19 -0.08 0.52 7.25
N LEU A 20 -1.31 0.87 6.89
CA LEU A 20 -1.74 2.27 6.79
C LEU A 20 -2.46 2.77 8.05
N GLY A 21 -2.90 1.87 8.94
CA GLY A 21 -3.73 2.22 10.09
C GLY A 21 -5.07 2.84 9.69
N ARG A 22 -5.61 2.45 8.53
CA ARG A 22 -6.87 2.98 7.98
C ARG A 22 -7.87 1.85 7.77
N ASP A 23 -9.14 2.13 8.07
CA ASP A 23 -10.23 1.19 7.85
C ASP A 23 -10.39 0.82 6.36
N ARG A 24 -10.73 -0.44 6.08
CA ARG A 24 -10.98 -0.94 4.71
C ARG A 24 -11.92 -0.09 3.88
N LEU A 25 -12.96 0.52 4.46
CA LEU A 25 -13.91 1.35 3.71
C LEU A 25 -13.24 2.62 3.21
N THR A 26 -12.32 3.19 4.00
CA THR A 26 -11.50 4.34 3.60
C THR A 26 -10.58 3.96 2.43
N ILE A 27 -9.85 2.85 2.56
CA ILE A 27 -8.96 2.35 1.51
C ILE A 27 -9.76 2.03 0.23
N ARG A 28 -10.93 1.39 0.38
CA ARG A 28 -11.85 1.09 -0.73
C ARG A 28 -12.30 2.35 -1.45
N ARG A 29 -12.74 3.34 -0.68
CA ARG A 29 -13.15 4.64 -1.24
C ARG A 29 -12.00 5.29 -1.99
N TRP A 30 -10.78 5.30 -1.44
CA TRP A 30 -9.64 5.94 -2.07
C TRP A 30 -9.29 5.36 -3.44
N TRP A 31 -9.25 4.04 -3.60
CA TRP A 31 -8.95 3.48 -4.93
C TRP A 31 -10.10 3.69 -5.92
N LEU A 32 -11.35 3.66 -5.46
CA LEU A 32 -12.52 3.95 -6.30
C LEU A 32 -12.47 5.39 -6.85
N ILE A 33 -12.04 6.36 -6.03
CA ILE A 33 -11.90 7.76 -6.44
C ILE A 33 -10.53 8.08 -7.06
N GLY A 34 -9.67 7.08 -7.28
CA GLY A 34 -8.36 7.25 -7.92
C GLY A 34 -7.26 7.88 -7.04
N LYS A 35 -7.45 7.94 -5.72
CA LYS A 35 -6.45 8.44 -4.75
C LYS A 35 -5.54 7.36 -4.17
N PHE A 36 -5.77 6.09 -4.49
CA PHE A 36 -4.99 4.95 -4.02
C PHE A 36 -4.74 3.99 -5.19
N PRO A 37 -3.65 3.18 -5.17
CA PRO A 37 -3.36 2.24 -6.23
C PRO A 37 -4.55 1.29 -6.48
N ARG A 38 -4.78 0.93 -7.74
CA ARG A 38 -5.87 0.00 -8.09
C ARG A 38 -5.47 -1.43 -7.74
N PRO A 39 -6.39 -2.24 -7.18
CA PRO A 39 -6.14 -3.65 -6.96
C PRO A 39 -6.12 -4.45 -8.27
N VAL A 40 -5.42 -5.57 -8.23
CA VAL A 40 -5.58 -6.69 -9.16
C VAL A 40 -6.59 -7.70 -8.60
N LYS A 41 -7.26 -8.45 -9.49
CA LYS A 41 -8.19 -9.53 -9.11
C LYS A 41 -7.48 -10.87 -9.19
N LEU A 42 -7.30 -11.53 -8.04
CA LEU A 42 -6.90 -12.93 -7.97
C LEU A 42 -8.13 -13.82 -8.13
N ASN A 43 -8.05 -14.81 -9.02
CA ASN A 43 -9.14 -15.75 -9.32
C ASN A 43 -10.49 -15.03 -9.59
N GLY A 44 -10.43 -13.86 -10.23
CA GLY A 44 -11.60 -13.07 -10.63
C GLY A 44 -12.36 -12.36 -9.50
N THR A 45 -12.04 -12.61 -8.23
CA THR A 45 -12.87 -12.17 -7.09
C THR A 45 -12.08 -11.43 -6.01
N THR A 46 -10.90 -11.92 -5.67
CA THR A 46 -10.16 -11.40 -4.51
C THR A 46 -9.30 -10.23 -4.92
N LEU A 47 -9.49 -9.08 -4.26
CA LEU A 47 -8.70 -7.88 -4.51
C LEU A 47 -7.37 -7.95 -3.77
N ALA A 48 -6.29 -7.68 -4.50
CA ALA A 48 -4.95 -7.62 -3.94
C ALA A 48 -4.11 -6.52 -4.61
N TRP A 49 -3.02 -6.11 -3.97
CA TRP A 49 -2.14 -5.04 -4.44
C TRP A 49 -0.70 -5.54 -4.53
N HIS A 50 0.04 -5.08 -5.53
CA HIS A 50 1.48 -5.27 -5.56
C HIS A 50 2.14 -4.42 -4.50
N ILE A 51 3.07 -5.00 -3.74
CA ILE A 51 3.83 -4.27 -2.70
C ILE A 51 4.48 -3.02 -3.27
N GLU A 52 5.15 -3.14 -4.42
CA GLU A 52 5.85 -2.02 -5.06
C GLU A 52 4.92 -0.82 -5.31
N SER A 53 3.68 -1.07 -5.73
CA SER A 53 2.71 0.00 -5.98
C SER A 53 2.29 0.72 -4.69
N ILE A 54 2.21 -0.02 -3.59
CA ILE A 54 1.86 0.53 -2.27
C ILE A 54 3.06 1.31 -1.70
N GLU A 55 4.27 0.76 -1.77
CA GLU A 55 5.49 1.44 -1.32
C GLU A 55 5.70 2.76 -2.07
N GLN A 56 5.57 2.75 -3.40
CA GLN A 56 5.64 3.96 -4.21
C GLN A 56 4.57 4.97 -3.81
N TRP A 57 3.34 4.52 -3.56
CA TRP A 57 2.27 5.41 -3.12
C TRP A 57 2.57 6.01 -1.74
N ILE A 58 3.05 5.22 -0.78
CA ILE A 58 3.46 5.70 0.54
C ILE A 58 4.55 6.75 0.38
N HIS A 59 5.61 6.46 -0.38
CA HIS A 59 6.72 7.39 -0.61
C HIS A 59 6.25 8.71 -1.24
N ASN A 60 5.31 8.65 -2.19
CA ASN A 60 4.81 9.84 -2.88
C ASN A 60 3.86 10.69 -2.02
N ASN A 61 3.13 10.08 -1.08
CA ASN A 61 2.11 10.75 -0.27
C ASN A 61 2.59 11.11 1.14
N ILE A 62 3.64 10.46 1.63
CA ILE A 62 4.35 10.80 2.86
C ILE A 62 5.62 11.56 2.44
N LYS A 63 5.46 12.81 2.00
CA LYS A 63 6.61 13.72 1.98
C LYS A 63 7.04 13.93 3.43
N GLN A 64 8.33 13.72 3.68
CA GLN A 64 8.98 13.98 4.97
C GLN A 64 8.51 15.36 5.46
N GLU A 65 7.75 15.41 6.55
CA GLU A 65 7.76 16.59 7.40
C GLU A 65 9.20 16.68 7.92
N GLU A 66 10.07 17.41 7.19
CA GLU A 66 11.26 17.96 7.81
C GLU A 66 10.75 18.75 9.01
N VAL A 67 10.93 18.17 10.19
CA VAL A 67 10.73 18.88 11.45
C VAL A 67 11.72 20.03 11.38
N GLU A 68 11.24 21.23 11.03
CA GLU A 68 11.98 22.48 11.24
C GLU A 68 12.36 22.49 12.72
N THR A 69 13.60 22.10 13.00
CA THR A 69 14.18 22.27 14.33
C THR A 69 14.39 23.77 14.47
N VAL A 70 13.43 24.42 15.12
CA VAL A 70 13.58 25.81 15.57
C VAL A 70 14.72 25.82 16.57
N ILE A 71 15.84 26.44 16.17
CA ILE A 71 17.04 26.69 16.96
C ILE A 71 16.78 27.84 17.93
#